data_AF-A0A218YY84-F1
#
_entry.id   AF-A0A218YY84-F1
#
_cell.length_a   1.000
_cell.length_b   1.000
_cell.length_c   1.000
_cell.angle_alpha   90.00
_cell.angle_beta   90.00
_cell.angle_gamma   90.00
#
_symmetry.space_group_name_H-M   'P 1'
#
loop_
_entity.id
_entity.type
_entity.pdbx_description
1 polymer ?
#
loop_
_entity_poly.entity_id
_entity_poly.type
_entity_poly.pdbx_seq_one_letter_code
_entity_poly.pdbx_strand_id
1 'polypeptide(L)'
;MPALGSKVADKAIGTVVPGDVLIRPSKIPTFLHFPLLVVLSLTLSSLLYSFAAGFTSGDLAKVSRTLDHWEQVSALVGWRTLELALGWYGNYDGYDLAALSLLSHGPPLYLLGAFYQVRSAAIFSSLVIDIITTYIPFRLLRPLSLAHSASPSNTFPPVPNKEIVTAYDIQAFTTLLAAVIYAVTLAISYTLFLPIYLVTYFDGIPSVNAAHASSWVGVFPTTIALGVAARSFVFTPVATSAPNSADAKNAAFNPQTATLQETFWHNVWGFSTRAKVVIKRTATLMLVTGVNTFVQTFVTIQGVEATGAAVYSGVWVAASLFTGIGLGLVAAV
;
A
#
# COMPACT_ATOMS: atom_id res chain seq x y z
N MET A 1 -40.87 16.71 -37.55
CA MET A 1 -39.89 15.71 -37.07
C MET A 1 -39.19 16.28 -35.85
N PRO A 2 -39.45 15.83 -34.62
CA PRO A 2 -38.76 16.36 -33.44
C PRO A 2 -37.43 15.62 -33.24
N ALA A 3 -36.38 16.40 -32.94
CA ALA A 3 -35.00 15.96 -32.85
C ALA A 3 -34.77 14.96 -31.70
N LEU A 4 -34.30 13.76 -32.05
CA LEU A 4 -33.97 12.65 -31.16
C LEU A 4 -32.65 12.86 -30.38
N GLY A 5 -32.22 14.11 -30.17
CA GLY A 5 -30.87 14.46 -29.69
C GLY A 5 -30.78 14.92 -28.24
N SER A 6 -31.87 15.32 -27.58
CA SER A 6 -31.78 15.94 -26.25
C SER A 6 -31.70 14.93 -25.10
N LYS A 7 -32.30 13.74 -25.23
CA LYS A 7 -32.33 12.75 -24.13
C LYS A 7 -31.00 12.02 -23.87
N VAL A 8 -30.06 12.04 -24.82
CA VAL A 8 -28.74 11.39 -24.65
C VAL A 8 -27.77 12.33 -23.94
N ALA A 9 -27.92 13.65 -24.13
CA ALA A 9 -27.11 14.66 -23.46
C ALA A 9 -27.38 14.71 -21.95
N ASP A 10 -28.64 14.61 -21.53
CA ASP A 10 -29.00 14.67 -20.10
C ASP A 10 -28.53 13.45 -19.30
N LYS A 11 -28.33 12.30 -19.94
CA LYS A 11 -27.84 11.09 -19.24
C LYS A 11 -26.33 11.08 -19.04
N ALA A 12 -25.60 11.98 -19.72
CA ALA A 12 -24.15 12.15 -19.55
C ALA A 12 -23.77 13.16 -18.44
N ILE A 13 -24.74 13.87 -17.88
CA ILE A 13 -24.51 14.93 -16.87
C ILE A 13 -24.73 14.40 -15.43
N GLY A 14 -25.33 13.21 -15.28
CA GLY A 14 -25.64 12.62 -13.98
C GLY A 14 -24.50 11.82 -13.35
N THR A 15 -23.35 12.45 -13.09
CA THR A 15 -22.38 12.18 -11.99
C THR A 15 -21.06 12.91 -12.29
N VAL A 16 -21.11 14.23 -12.43
CA VAL A 16 -19.88 15.03 -12.48
C VAL A 16 -19.53 15.47 -11.07
N VAL A 17 -18.65 14.70 -10.42
CA VAL A 17 -17.81 15.27 -9.36
C VAL A 17 -16.86 16.25 -10.06
N PRO A 18 -16.70 17.50 -9.59
CA PRO A 18 -15.80 18.45 -10.25
C PRO A 18 -14.36 17.92 -10.15
N GLY A 19 -13.79 17.44 -11.26
CA GLY A 19 -12.39 16.99 -11.32
C GLY A 19 -12.10 15.73 -12.14
N ASP A 20 -13.10 14.99 -12.62
CA ASP A 20 -12.82 13.78 -13.40
C ASP A 20 -12.59 14.05 -14.89
N VAL A 21 -11.50 13.48 -15.41
CA VAL A 21 -11.17 13.44 -16.84
C VAL A 21 -12.33 12.77 -17.58
N LEU A 22 -12.76 13.35 -18.71
CA LEU A 22 -13.73 12.73 -19.64
C LEU A 22 -13.12 11.46 -20.24
N ILE A 23 -13.29 10.33 -19.56
CA ILE A 23 -12.89 9.02 -20.04
C ILE A 23 -14.08 8.36 -20.70
N ARG A 24 -13.85 7.82 -21.90
CA ARG A 24 -14.86 7.11 -22.68
C ARG A 24 -15.54 6.06 -21.78
N PRO A 25 -16.88 6.07 -21.65
CA PRO A 25 -17.55 5.16 -20.72
C PRO A 25 -17.22 3.72 -21.09
N SER A 26 -16.72 2.97 -20.11
CA SER A 26 -16.47 1.54 -20.24
C SER A 26 -17.77 0.85 -20.69
N LYS A 27 -17.68 -0.01 -21.71
CA LYS A 27 -18.83 -0.82 -22.16
C LYS A 27 -19.20 -1.94 -21.18
N ILE A 28 -18.41 -2.14 -20.13
CA ILE A 28 -18.59 -3.19 -19.13
C ILE A 28 -19.44 -2.64 -17.97
N PRO A 29 -20.42 -3.40 -17.46
CA PRO A 29 -21.20 -3.03 -16.29
C PRO A 29 -20.32 -2.81 -15.06
N THR A 30 -20.57 -1.75 -14.30
CA THR A 30 -19.77 -1.37 -13.13
C THR A 30 -19.67 -2.45 -12.07
N PHE A 31 -20.71 -3.29 -11.91
CA PHE A 31 -20.70 -4.39 -10.94
C PHE A 31 -19.79 -5.57 -11.33
N LEU A 32 -19.44 -5.71 -12.61
CA LEU A 32 -18.54 -6.77 -13.08
C LEU A 32 -17.06 -6.39 -12.98
N HIS A 33 -16.73 -5.11 -12.78
CA HIS A 33 -15.34 -4.68 -12.74
C HIS A 33 -14.55 -5.33 -11.60
N PHE A 34 -15.12 -5.43 -10.40
CA PHE A 34 -14.43 -6.02 -9.25
C PHE A 34 -14.23 -7.55 -9.39
N PRO A 35 -15.25 -8.37 -9.72
CA PRO A 35 -15.04 -9.79 -9.99
C PRO A 35 -14.02 -10.03 -11.12
N LEU A 36 -14.10 -9.24 -12.20
CA LEU A 36 -13.17 -9.33 -13.32
C LEU A 36 -11.73 -9.00 -12.89
N LEU A 37 -11.56 -8.00 -12.02
CA LEU A 37 -10.27 -7.63 -11.44
C LEU A 37 -9.66 -8.78 -10.65
N VAL A 38 -10.44 -9.43 -9.79
CA VAL A 38 -9.99 -10.58 -8.99
C VAL A 38 -9.56 -11.73 -9.91
N VAL A 39 -10.39 -12.09 -10.89
CA VAL A 39 -10.07 -13.16 -11.84
C VAL A 39 -8.82 -12.82 -12.65
N LEU A 40 -8.68 -11.58 -13.13
CA LEU A 40 -7.52 -11.17 -13.92
C LEU A 40 -6.24 -11.16 -13.08
N SER A 41 -6.31 -10.72 -11.82
CA SER A 41 -5.17 -10.74 -10.90
C SER A 41 -4.72 -12.16 -10.58
N LEU A 42 -5.66 -13.07 -10.26
CA LEU A 42 -5.36 -14.46 -9.93
C LEU A 42 -4.83 -15.25 -11.14
N THR A 43 -5.43 -15.08 -12.32
CA THR A 43 -4.99 -15.75 -13.55
C THR A 43 -3.60 -15.26 -13.98
N LEU A 44 -3.36 -13.95 -13.91
CA LEU A 44 -2.04 -13.38 -14.19
C LEU A 44 -0.99 -13.86 -13.19
N SER A 45 -1.33 -13.94 -11.90
CA SER A 45 -0.44 -14.46 -10.86
C SER A 45 -0.08 -15.91 -11.12
N SER A 46 -1.07 -16.77 -11.39
CA SER A 46 -0.84 -18.17 -11.74
C SER A 46 0.07 -18.35 -12.95
N LEU A 47 -0.14 -17.57 -14.02
CA LEU A 47 0.69 -17.62 -15.22
C LEU A 47 2.14 -17.17 -14.95
N LEU A 48 2.33 -16.05 -14.25
CA LEU A 48 3.65 -15.50 -13.97
C LEU A 48 4.44 -16.40 -13.01
N TYR A 49 3.81 -16.93 -11.96
CA TYR A 49 4.46 -17.88 -11.06
C TYR A 49 4.77 -19.21 -11.76
N SER A 50 3.92 -19.69 -12.67
CA SER A 50 4.22 -20.88 -13.48
C SER A 50 5.43 -20.68 -14.38
N PHE A 51 5.58 -19.49 -14.97
CA PHE A 51 6.76 -19.14 -15.76
C PHE A 51 8.01 -18.98 -14.89
N ALA A 52 7.88 -18.34 -13.73
CA ALA A 52 8.98 -18.14 -12.79
C ALA A 52 9.43 -19.43 -12.10
N ALA A 53 8.55 -20.45 -12.02
CA ALA A 53 8.79 -21.71 -11.33
C ALA A 53 10.11 -22.36 -11.77
N GLY A 54 10.47 -22.27 -13.05
CA GLY A 54 11.74 -22.82 -13.56
C GLY A 54 12.98 -22.28 -12.84
N PHE A 55 12.93 -21.07 -12.28
CA PHE A 55 14.05 -20.43 -11.59
C PHE A 55 13.85 -20.29 -10.07
N THR A 56 12.61 -20.36 -9.57
CA THR A 56 12.24 -20.07 -8.16
C THR A 56 11.88 -21.30 -7.33
N SER A 57 11.42 -22.38 -7.96
CA SER A 57 10.79 -23.51 -7.24
C SER A 57 11.71 -24.13 -6.18
N GLY A 58 13.00 -24.26 -6.47
CA GLY A 58 13.95 -24.90 -5.56
C GLY A 58 14.29 -24.08 -4.31
N ASP A 59 14.06 -22.77 -4.31
CA ASP A 59 14.46 -21.88 -3.20
C ASP A 59 13.29 -21.59 -2.26
N LEU A 60 12.12 -21.28 -2.81
CA LEU A 60 10.90 -21.02 -2.03
C LEU A 60 10.32 -22.31 -1.44
N ALA A 61 10.38 -23.44 -2.16
CA ALA A 61 9.84 -24.70 -1.69
C ALA A 61 10.54 -25.25 -0.43
N LYS A 62 11.80 -24.87 -0.20
CA LYS A 62 12.59 -25.30 0.97
C LYS A 62 12.09 -24.71 2.28
N VAL A 63 11.45 -23.54 2.20
CA VAL A 63 11.01 -22.75 3.35
C VAL A 63 9.48 -22.75 3.45
N SER A 64 8.81 -23.06 2.34
CA SER A 64 7.35 -23.09 2.28
C SER A 64 6.76 -24.26 3.05
N ARG A 65 5.75 -23.99 3.85
CA ARG A 65 4.89 -25.00 4.47
C ARG A 65 4.07 -25.72 3.40
N THR A 66 3.89 -27.04 3.55
CA THR A 66 2.93 -27.79 2.72
C THR A 66 1.52 -27.32 3.04
N LEU A 67 0.84 -26.78 2.02
CA LEU A 67 -0.53 -26.29 2.13
C LEU A 67 -1.51 -27.46 1.91
N ASP A 68 -1.55 -28.38 2.87
CA ASP A 68 -2.35 -29.61 2.75
C ASP A 68 -3.83 -29.38 3.11
N HIS A 69 -4.13 -28.26 3.79
CA HIS A 69 -5.48 -27.92 4.23
C HIS A 69 -6.09 -26.81 3.37
N TRP A 70 -7.31 -27.05 2.87
CA TRP A 70 -8.08 -26.08 2.08
C TRP A 70 -8.29 -24.75 2.82
N GLU A 71 -8.36 -24.78 4.16
CA GLU A 71 -8.50 -23.59 5.00
C GLU A 71 -7.34 -22.61 4.78
N GLN A 72 -6.10 -23.10 4.69
CA GLN A 72 -4.91 -22.27 4.49
C GLN A 72 -4.91 -21.62 3.11
N VAL A 73 -5.28 -22.38 2.08
CA VAL A 73 -5.45 -21.86 0.72
C VAL A 73 -6.55 -20.81 0.68
N SER A 74 -7.68 -21.07 1.35
CA SER A 74 -8.80 -20.12 1.41
C SER A 74 -8.44 -18.85 2.16
N ALA A 75 -7.59 -18.92 3.19
CA ALA A 75 -7.08 -17.76 3.92
C ALA A 75 -6.19 -16.89 3.02
N LEU A 76 -5.29 -17.50 2.23
CA LEU A 76 -4.43 -16.77 1.29
C LEU A 76 -5.22 -16.11 0.16
N VAL A 77 -6.14 -16.86 -0.47
CA VAL A 77 -7.00 -16.32 -1.54
C VAL A 77 -7.97 -15.27 -1.00
N GLY A 78 -8.55 -15.51 0.18
CA GLY A 78 -9.44 -14.59 0.86
C GLY A 78 -8.73 -13.27 1.21
N TRP A 79 -7.53 -13.36 1.77
CA TRP A 79 -6.70 -12.20 2.05
C TRP A 79 -6.36 -11.41 0.79
N ARG A 80 -5.91 -12.10 -0.27
CA ARG A 80 -5.61 -11.46 -1.56
C ARG A 80 -6.84 -10.76 -2.13
N THR A 81 -8.01 -11.37 -2.03
CA THR A 81 -9.27 -10.77 -2.48
C THR A 81 -9.63 -9.54 -1.65
N LEU A 82 -9.40 -9.57 -0.34
CA LEU A 82 -9.63 -8.46 0.58
C LEU A 82 -8.70 -7.28 0.27
N GLU A 83 -7.41 -7.53 0.00
CA GLU A 83 -6.44 -6.50 -0.41
C GLU A 83 -6.91 -5.79 -1.70
N LEU A 84 -7.33 -6.57 -2.71
CA LEU A 84 -7.90 -6.02 -3.95
C LEU A 84 -9.20 -5.24 -3.69
N ALA A 85 -10.04 -5.70 -2.74
CA ALA A 85 -11.26 -5.00 -2.34
C ALA A 85 -10.96 -3.66 -1.68
N LEU A 86 -9.99 -3.60 -0.76
CA LEU A 86 -9.53 -2.34 -0.15
C LEU A 86 -8.97 -1.40 -1.21
N GLY A 87 -8.21 -1.93 -2.18
CA GLY A 87 -7.79 -1.25 -3.40
C GLY A 87 -8.95 -0.58 -4.13
N TRP A 88 -9.95 -1.39 -4.47
CA TRP A 88 -11.08 -0.99 -5.27
C TRP A 88 -11.99 -0.01 -4.53
N TYR A 89 -12.54 -0.38 -3.38
CA TYR A 89 -13.46 0.48 -2.62
C TYR A 89 -12.75 1.67 -1.95
N GLY A 90 -11.43 1.61 -1.76
CA GLY A 90 -10.62 2.70 -1.26
C GLY A 90 -10.41 3.86 -2.25
N ASN A 91 -10.81 3.69 -3.52
CA ASN A 91 -10.51 4.58 -4.65
C ASN A 91 -9.00 4.76 -4.90
N TYR A 92 -8.23 3.69 -4.74
CA TYR A 92 -6.81 3.66 -5.05
C TYR A 92 -6.58 3.34 -6.53
N ASP A 93 -5.52 3.90 -7.10
CA ASP A 93 -5.14 3.68 -8.49
C ASP A 93 -4.05 2.59 -8.64
N GLY A 94 -3.64 2.31 -9.88
CA GLY A 94 -2.62 1.28 -10.13
C GLY A 94 -1.29 1.57 -9.41
N TYR A 95 -0.84 2.82 -9.35
CA TYR A 95 0.42 3.18 -8.68
C TYR A 95 0.32 3.04 -7.17
N ASP A 96 -0.82 3.43 -6.60
CA ASP A 96 -1.13 3.23 -5.19
C ASP A 96 -1.08 1.74 -4.83
N LEU A 97 -1.68 0.88 -5.66
CA LEU A 97 -1.70 -0.56 -5.42
C LEU A 97 -0.34 -1.21 -5.63
N ALA A 98 0.46 -0.75 -6.59
CA ALA A 98 1.83 -1.20 -6.78
C ALA A 98 2.71 -0.84 -5.57
N ALA A 99 2.59 0.39 -5.08
CA ALA A 99 3.28 0.84 -3.88
C ALA A 99 2.82 0.05 -2.64
N LEU A 100 1.51 -0.15 -2.49
CA LEU A 100 0.96 -0.94 -1.40
C LEU A 100 1.42 -2.40 -1.45
N SER A 101 1.45 -3.02 -2.64
CA SER A 101 1.97 -4.38 -2.85
C SER A 101 3.44 -4.47 -2.46
N LEU A 102 4.26 -3.48 -2.83
CA LEU A 102 5.68 -3.44 -2.43
C LEU A 102 5.83 -3.33 -0.90
N LEU A 103 5.01 -2.51 -0.25
CA LEU A 103 5.03 -2.32 1.20
C LEU A 103 4.45 -3.50 1.99
N SER A 104 3.51 -4.25 1.41
CA SER A 104 2.88 -5.39 2.07
C SER A 104 3.62 -6.70 1.84
N HIS A 105 4.11 -6.95 0.62
CA HIS A 105 4.87 -8.16 0.27
C HIS A 105 6.38 -8.03 0.55
N GLY A 106 6.92 -6.80 0.68
CA GLY A 106 8.32 -6.58 1.03
C GLY A 106 8.74 -7.23 2.35
N PRO A 107 8.01 -7.02 3.46
CA PRO A 107 8.35 -7.60 4.77
C PRO A 107 8.49 -9.14 4.83
N PRO A 108 7.54 -9.96 4.35
CA PRO A 108 7.72 -11.41 4.35
C PRO A 108 8.87 -11.84 3.44
N LEU A 109 9.05 -11.20 2.28
CA LEU A 109 10.18 -11.50 1.37
C LEU A 109 11.54 -11.09 1.96
N TYR A 110 11.58 -10.01 2.71
CA TYR A 110 12.78 -9.57 3.43
C TYR A 110 13.17 -10.58 4.52
N LEU A 111 12.19 -11.15 5.25
CA LEU A 111 12.44 -12.24 6.20
C LEU A 111 13.13 -13.43 5.52
N LEU A 112 12.61 -13.83 4.36
CA LEU A 112 13.14 -14.96 3.59
C LEU A 112 14.58 -14.72 3.12
N GLY A 113 14.89 -13.51 2.65
CA GLY A 113 16.24 -13.15 2.23
C GLY A 113 17.23 -13.01 3.38
N ALA A 114 16.81 -12.34 4.46
CA ALA A 114 17.68 -12.01 5.58
C ALA A 114 17.97 -13.22 6.48
N PHE A 115 16.96 -14.06 6.74
CA PHE A 115 17.07 -15.14 7.74
C PHE A 115 17.09 -16.54 7.13
N TYR A 116 16.29 -16.78 6.09
CA TYR A 116 16.19 -18.11 5.44
C TYR A 116 17.15 -18.31 4.26
N GLN A 117 18.04 -17.36 3.99
CA GLN A 117 19.04 -17.41 2.92
C GLN A 117 18.44 -17.71 1.53
N VAL A 118 17.20 -17.27 1.29
CA VAL A 118 16.55 -17.39 -0.02
C VAL A 118 17.27 -16.47 -1.00
N ARG A 119 17.56 -17.00 -2.19
CA ARG A 119 18.30 -16.29 -3.23
C ARG A 119 17.60 -15.00 -3.63
N SER A 120 18.34 -13.89 -3.74
CA SER A 120 17.79 -12.57 -4.06
C SER A 120 17.01 -12.55 -5.38
N ALA A 121 17.42 -13.34 -6.38
CA ALA A 121 16.70 -13.47 -7.64
C ALA A 121 15.26 -13.97 -7.46
N ALA A 122 15.05 -14.93 -6.55
CA ALA A 122 13.72 -15.48 -6.24
C ALA A 122 12.83 -14.46 -5.51
N ILE A 123 13.43 -13.67 -4.62
CA ILE A 123 12.77 -12.59 -3.90
C ILE A 123 12.34 -11.49 -4.88
N PHE A 124 13.26 -11.03 -5.72
CA PHE A 124 12.97 -9.99 -6.71
C PHE A 124 11.93 -10.44 -7.74
N SER A 125 12.00 -11.68 -8.23
CA SER A 125 10.99 -12.19 -9.16
C SER A 125 9.62 -12.25 -8.49
N SER A 126 9.52 -12.77 -7.27
CA SER A 126 8.25 -12.86 -6.54
C SER A 126 7.64 -11.48 -6.31
N LEU A 127 8.46 -10.51 -5.89
CA LEU A 127 8.04 -9.14 -5.67
C LEU A 127 7.55 -8.46 -6.97
N VAL A 128 8.26 -8.66 -8.07
CA VAL A 128 7.86 -8.12 -9.39
C VAL A 128 6.55 -8.74 -9.86
N ILE A 129 6.37 -10.05 -9.66
CA ILE A 129 5.12 -10.74 -10.00
C ILE A 129 3.97 -10.16 -9.16
N ASP A 130 4.13 -10.03 -7.85
CA ASP A 130 3.11 -9.45 -6.96
C ASP A 130 2.72 -8.03 -7.39
N ILE A 131 3.70 -7.18 -7.72
CA ILE A 131 3.45 -5.82 -8.21
C ILE A 131 2.69 -5.84 -9.55
N ILE A 132 3.14 -6.63 -10.53
CA ILE A 132 2.53 -6.69 -11.87
C ILE A 132 1.10 -7.21 -11.81
N THR A 133 0.86 -8.23 -10.98
CA THR A 133 -0.44 -8.88 -10.85
C THR A 133 -1.47 -8.02 -10.14
N THR A 134 -1.04 -7.01 -9.37
CA THR A 134 -1.93 -5.96 -8.86
C THR A 134 -2.04 -4.78 -9.85
N TYR A 135 -0.91 -4.32 -10.38
CA TYR A 135 -0.83 -3.10 -11.19
C TYR A 135 -1.60 -3.21 -12.51
N ILE A 136 -1.37 -4.27 -13.29
CA ILE A 136 -1.95 -4.40 -14.64
C ILE A 136 -3.49 -4.46 -14.57
N PRO A 137 -4.12 -5.32 -13.74
CA PRO A 137 -5.58 -5.39 -13.67
C PRO A 137 -6.22 -4.07 -13.26
N PHE A 138 -5.65 -3.38 -12.26
CA PHE A 138 -6.15 -2.07 -11.83
C PHE A 138 -6.00 -1.03 -12.93
N ARG A 139 -4.86 -1.00 -13.63
CA ARG A 139 -4.63 -0.05 -14.72
C ARG A 139 -5.55 -0.25 -15.92
N LEU A 140 -5.96 -1.49 -16.18
CA LEU A 140 -6.90 -1.82 -17.25
C LEU A 140 -8.35 -1.47 -16.91
N LEU A 141 -8.74 -1.64 -15.65
CA LEU A 141 -10.13 -1.50 -15.20
C LEU A 141 -10.44 -0.16 -14.54
N ARG A 142 -9.42 0.62 -14.18
CA ARG A 142 -9.56 1.90 -13.49
C ARG A 142 -8.58 2.95 -14.01
N PRO A 143 -9.03 4.20 -14.22
CA PRO A 143 -8.15 5.30 -14.56
C PRO A 143 -7.24 5.72 -13.41
N LEU A 144 -6.17 6.43 -13.72
CA LEU A 144 -5.25 6.94 -12.71
C LEU A 144 -5.92 8.00 -11.84
N SER A 145 -5.50 8.07 -10.58
CA SER A 145 -5.84 9.18 -9.70
C SER A 145 -5.20 10.47 -10.21
N LEU A 146 -5.82 11.61 -9.92
CA LEU A 146 -5.26 12.93 -10.20
C LEU A 146 -3.88 13.12 -9.55
N ALA A 147 -3.66 12.50 -8.38
CA ALA A 147 -2.40 12.56 -7.65
C ALA A 147 -1.21 12.01 -8.47
N HIS A 148 -1.45 10.99 -9.30
CA HIS A 148 -0.44 10.34 -10.15
C HIS A 148 -0.60 10.69 -11.64
N SER A 149 -1.56 11.54 -11.97
CA SER A 149 -1.85 12.04 -13.33
C SER A 149 -1.30 13.44 -13.57
N ALA A 150 -0.33 13.90 -12.76
CA ALA A 150 0.32 15.20 -12.87
C ALA A 150 1.22 15.32 -14.13
N SER A 151 0.66 15.02 -15.30
CA SER A 151 1.30 15.13 -16.61
C SER A 151 1.46 16.62 -17.00
N PRO A 152 2.48 16.98 -17.80
CA PRO A 152 2.64 18.33 -18.36
C PRO A 152 1.56 18.73 -19.38
N SER A 153 0.70 17.80 -19.83
CA SER A 153 -0.26 18.12 -20.88
C SER A 153 -1.47 18.91 -20.36
N ASN A 154 -1.88 19.92 -21.12
CA ASN A 154 -3.08 20.75 -20.90
C ASN A 154 -4.42 19.97 -20.97
N THR A 155 -4.35 18.64 -21.11
CA THR A 155 -5.51 17.75 -21.28
C THR A 155 -6.06 17.27 -19.94
N PHE A 156 -5.31 17.42 -18.85
CA PHE A 156 -5.70 16.98 -17.51
C PHE A 156 -6.05 18.17 -16.62
N PRO A 157 -7.03 18.03 -15.71
CA PRO A 157 -7.39 19.08 -14.77
C PRO A 157 -6.18 19.45 -13.89
N PRO A 158 -6.05 20.73 -13.49
CA PRO A 158 -4.91 21.21 -12.73
C PRO A 158 -4.80 20.49 -11.39
N VAL A 159 -3.65 19.86 -11.14
CA VAL A 159 -3.36 19.15 -9.90
C VAL A 159 -2.84 20.16 -8.86
N PRO A 160 -3.46 20.26 -7.67
CA PRO A 160 -2.96 21.12 -6.59
C PRO A 160 -1.52 20.76 -6.22
N ASN A 161 -0.69 21.78 -5.94
CA ASN A 161 0.71 21.62 -5.51
C ASN A 161 1.56 20.70 -6.42
N LYS A 162 1.28 20.69 -7.73
CA LYS A 162 2.02 19.88 -8.71
C LYS A 162 3.54 20.07 -8.61
N GLU A 163 3.98 21.31 -8.38
CA GLU A 163 5.39 21.65 -8.24
C GLU A 163 6.05 20.85 -7.09
N ILE A 164 5.37 20.76 -5.95
CA ILE A 164 5.86 20.03 -4.76
C ILE A 164 6.03 18.54 -5.05
N VAL A 165 5.08 17.93 -5.77
CA VAL A 165 5.10 16.49 -6.06
C VAL A 165 6.10 16.12 -7.15
N THR A 166 6.32 17.03 -8.11
CA THR A 166 7.21 16.80 -9.25
C THR A 166 8.67 17.18 -8.97
N ALA A 167 8.95 18.06 -8.01
CA ALA A 167 10.30 18.54 -7.71
C ALA A 167 11.23 17.45 -7.14
N TYR A 168 12.34 17.16 -7.84
CA TYR A 168 13.27 16.06 -7.58
C TYR A 168 13.90 16.06 -6.18
N ASP A 169 14.13 17.23 -5.62
CA ASP A 169 14.64 17.44 -4.26
C ASP A 169 13.62 16.98 -3.21
N ILE A 170 12.36 17.43 -3.32
CA ILE A 170 11.28 17.02 -2.42
C ILE A 170 11.04 15.51 -2.57
N GLN A 171 11.13 15.00 -3.80
CA GLN A 171 11.07 13.57 -4.09
C GLN A 171 12.15 12.79 -3.32
N ALA A 172 13.39 13.26 -3.38
CA ALA A 172 14.54 12.61 -2.75
C ALA A 172 14.44 12.69 -1.23
N PHE A 173 14.15 13.85 -0.65
CA PHE A 173 14.09 14.03 0.80
C PHE A 173 12.94 13.25 1.44
N THR A 174 11.75 13.23 0.84
CA THR A 174 10.61 12.47 1.37
C THR A 174 10.83 10.96 1.27
N THR A 175 11.47 10.50 0.18
CA THR A 175 11.89 9.10 0.02
C THR A 175 12.93 8.71 1.05
N LEU A 176 13.95 9.55 1.23
CA LEU A 176 15.03 9.33 2.19
C LEU A 176 14.50 9.30 3.63
N LEU A 177 13.62 10.25 3.98
CA LEU A 177 12.96 10.29 5.28
C LEU A 177 12.19 8.99 5.54
N ALA A 178 11.35 8.56 4.60
CA ALA A 178 10.60 7.32 4.74
C ALA A 178 11.53 6.10 4.88
N ALA A 179 12.55 5.98 4.04
CA ALA A 179 13.53 4.90 4.09
C ALA A 179 14.27 4.85 5.43
N VAL A 180 14.74 6.00 5.94
CA VAL A 180 15.41 6.09 7.25
C VAL A 180 14.48 5.67 8.37
N ILE A 181 13.19 6.06 8.34
CA ILE A 181 12.23 5.63 9.35
C ILE A 181 12.07 4.10 9.37
N TYR A 182 11.94 3.46 8.20
CA TYR A 182 11.91 2.00 8.10
C TYR A 182 13.20 1.37 8.64
N ALA A 183 14.36 1.88 8.21
CA ALA A 183 15.67 1.38 8.60
C ALA A 183 15.91 1.48 10.12
N VAL A 184 15.60 2.62 10.71
CA VAL A 184 15.76 2.88 12.15
C VAL A 184 14.78 2.03 12.96
N THR A 185 13.52 1.91 12.53
CA THR A 185 12.54 1.07 13.23
C THR A 185 12.97 -0.40 13.25
N LEU A 186 13.47 -0.91 12.13
CA LEU A 186 14.03 -2.26 12.05
C LEU A 186 15.28 -2.43 12.90
N ALA A 187 16.23 -1.49 12.83
CA ALA A 187 17.46 -1.54 13.60
C ALA A 187 17.19 -1.53 15.11
N ILE A 188 16.27 -0.69 15.58
CA ILE A 188 15.82 -0.66 16.98
C ILE A 188 15.14 -1.98 17.35
N SER A 189 14.32 -2.55 16.47
CA SER A 189 13.67 -3.82 16.74
C SER A 189 14.68 -4.96 16.87
N TYR A 190 15.73 -4.97 16.04
CA TYR A 190 16.83 -5.93 16.11
C TYR A 190 17.66 -5.80 17.39
N THR A 191 17.84 -4.61 17.94
CA THR A 191 18.59 -4.45 19.19
C THR A 191 17.76 -4.78 20.43
N LEU A 192 16.45 -4.51 20.40
CA LEU A 192 15.61 -4.61 21.60
C LEU A 192 15.03 -6.01 21.85
N PHE A 193 14.42 -6.63 20.83
CA PHE A 193 13.63 -7.85 21.09
C PHE A 193 13.56 -8.82 19.91
N LEU A 194 13.61 -8.34 18.66
CA LEU A 194 13.28 -9.15 17.50
C LEU A 194 14.12 -10.43 17.34
N PRO A 195 15.45 -10.45 17.61
CA PRO A 195 16.24 -11.68 17.51
C PRO A 195 15.79 -12.76 18.50
N ILE A 196 15.38 -12.37 19.72
CA ILE A 196 14.88 -13.31 20.73
C ILE A 196 13.61 -13.97 20.22
N TYR A 197 12.69 -13.19 19.65
CA TYR A 197 11.45 -13.72 19.10
C TYR A 197 11.67 -14.58 17.85
N LEU A 198 12.63 -14.22 16.99
CA LEU A 198 13.00 -15.02 15.84
C LEU A 198 13.52 -16.40 16.27
N VAL A 199 14.43 -16.46 17.25
CA VAL A 199 14.97 -17.74 17.73
C VAL A 199 13.90 -18.56 18.48
N THR A 200 12.99 -17.90 19.19
CA THR A 200 12.00 -18.60 20.05
C THR A 200 10.81 -19.13 19.27
N TYR A 201 10.34 -18.41 18.25
CA TYR A 201 9.05 -18.66 17.59
C TYR A 201 9.16 -19.01 16.09
N PHE A 202 10.37 -19.02 15.52
CA PHE A 202 10.60 -19.45 14.15
C PHE A 202 11.55 -20.65 14.15
N ASP A 203 10.98 -21.83 13.95
CA ASP A 203 11.75 -23.04 13.76
C ASP A 203 12.37 -23.06 12.34
N GLY A 204 13.56 -23.65 12.22
CA GLY A 204 14.24 -23.82 10.95
C GLY A 204 14.92 -22.57 10.37
N ILE A 205 15.14 -21.50 11.15
CA ILE A 205 15.99 -20.37 10.72
C ILE A 205 17.46 -20.84 10.64
N PRO A 206 18.10 -20.79 9.45
CA PRO A 206 19.51 -21.17 9.29
C PRO A 206 20.49 -20.28 10.06
N SER A 207 20.22 -18.97 10.14
CA SER A 207 21.09 -18.02 10.83
C SER A 207 20.37 -16.74 11.22
N VAL A 208 20.62 -16.27 12.45
CA VAL A 208 20.21 -14.94 12.93
C VAL A 208 21.31 -13.88 12.81
N ASN A 209 22.43 -14.22 12.16
CA ASN A 209 23.55 -13.30 11.99
C ASN A 209 23.14 -12.00 11.30
N ALA A 210 22.16 -12.05 10.39
CA ALA A 210 21.62 -10.86 9.74
C ALA A 210 21.07 -9.84 10.75
N ALA A 211 20.44 -10.27 11.86
CA ALA A 211 19.95 -9.34 12.87
C ALA A 211 21.09 -8.72 13.70
N HIS A 212 22.16 -9.47 13.97
CA HIS A 212 23.30 -9.00 14.76
C HIS A 212 24.28 -8.13 13.96
N ALA A 213 24.45 -8.44 12.67
CA ALA A 213 25.32 -7.70 11.77
C ALA A 213 24.65 -6.43 11.18
N SER A 214 23.32 -6.33 11.28
CA SER A 214 22.57 -5.21 10.72
C SER A 214 22.63 -3.98 11.61
N SER A 215 23.38 -2.96 11.17
CA SER A 215 23.16 -1.59 11.60
C SER A 215 22.07 -0.93 10.75
N TRP A 216 21.58 0.24 11.17
CA TRP A 216 20.66 1.04 10.35
C TRP A 216 21.24 1.32 8.94
N VAL A 217 22.57 1.45 8.83
CA VAL A 217 23.28 1.62 7.54
C VAL A 217 23.20 0.36 6.68
N GLY A 218 23.24 -0.82 7.29
CA GLY A 218 23.15 -2.10 6.59
C GLY A 218 21.77 -2.39 6.00
N VAL A 219 20.70 -2.01 6.71
CA VAL A 219 19.31 -2.18 6.24
C VAL A 219 18.84 -1.02 5.36
N PHE A 220 19.51 0.13 5.41
CA PHE A 220 19.10 1.32 4.66
C PHE A 220 18.91 1.07 3.15
N PRO A 221 19.84 0.41 2.41
CA PRO A 221 19.68 0.19 0.97
C PRO A 221 18.40 -0.57 0.58
N THR A 222 17.98 -1.57 1.38
CA THR A 222 16.76 -2.33 1.09
C THR A 222 15.51 -1.52 1.38
N THR A 223 15.56 -0.62 2.36
CA THR A 223 14.44 0.27 2.72
C THR A 223 14.22 1.43 1.76
N ILE A 224 15.16 1.72 0.84
CA ILE A 224 14.97 2.76 -0.18
C ILE A 224 13.74 2.46 -1.05
N ALA A 225 13.57 1.20 -1.48
CA ALA A 225 12.41 0.79 -2.26
C ALA A 225 11.10 0.98 -1.48
N LEU A 226 11.11 0.67 -0.18
CA LEU A 226 9.98 0.92 0.72
C LEU A 226 9.73 2.43 0.90
N GLY A 227 10.77 3.24 0.95
CA GLY A 227 10.67 4.70 1.01
C GLY A 227 9.99 5.29 -0.23
N VAL A 228 10.36 4.82 -1.42
CA VAL A 228 9.74 5.22 -2.70
C VAL A 228 8.26 4.86 -2.70
N ALA A 229 7.93 3.63 -2.27
CA ALA A 229 6.55 3.17 -2.20
C ALA A 229 5.73 3.97 -1.17
N ALA A 230 6.25 4.16 0.05
CA ALA A 230 5.55 4.89 1.11
C ALA A 230 5.29 6.34 0.72
N ARG A 231 6.26 6.99 0.06
CA ARG A 231 6.08 8.32 -0.51
C ARG A 231 4.98 8.34 -1.57
N SER A 232 5.02 7.42 -2.53
CA SER A 232 4.02 7.35 -3.60
C SER A 232 2.61 7.11 -3.07
N PHE A 233 2.47 6.27 -2.03
CA PHE A 233 1.19 5.88 -1.47
C PHE A 233 0.61 6.88 -0.45
N VAL A 234 1.47 7.48 0.39
CA VAL A 234 1.05 8.38 1.47
C VAL A 234 1.27 9.84 1.12
N PHE A 235 2.50 10.24 0.77
CA PHE A 235 2.85 11.66 0.58
C PHE A 235 2.21 12.25 -0.67
N THR A 236 2.30 11.58 -1.82
CA THR A 236 1.81 12.10 -3.09
C THR A 236 0.32 12.47 -3.03
N PRO A 237 -0.61 11.61 -2.56
CA PRO A 237 -2.02 11.97 -2.45
C PRO A 237 -2.29 13.13 -1.49
N VAL A 238 -1.53 13.23 -0.40
CA VAL A 238 -1.69 14.28 0.62
C VAL A 238 -1.23 15.63 0.07
N ALA A 239 -0.07 15.67 -0.58
CA ALA A 239 0.47 16.87 -1.20
C ALA A 239 -0.47 17.40 -2.29
N THR A 240 -1.12 16.52 -3.07
CA THR A 240 -2.10 16.91 -4.10
C THR A 240 -3.51 17.20 -3.59
N SER A 241 -3.77 17.04 -2.29
CA SER A 241 -5.11 17.27 -1.73
C SER A 241 -5.35 18.76 -1.50
N ALA A 242 -6.34 19.31 -2.23
CA ALA A 242 -6.81 20.68 -2.05
C ALA A 242 -7.77 20.80 -0.85
N PRO A 243 -7.80 21.96 -0.18
CA PRO A 243 -8.83 22.27 0.81
C PRO A 243 -10.22 22.21 0.18
N ASN A 244 -11.21 21.68 0.91
CA ASN A 244 -12.59 21.58 0.46
C ASN A 244 -13.55 22.41 1.34
N SER A 245 -14.85 22.37 1.01
CA SER A 245 -15.88 23.07 1.76
C SER A 245 -16.01 22.62 3.22
N ALA A 246 -15.61 21.39 3.54
CA ALA A 246 -15.56 20.91 4.93
C ALA A 246 -14.40 21.54 5.70
N ASP A 247 -13.26 21.79 5.05
CA ASP A 247 -12.13 22.51 5.66
C ASP A 247 -12.50 23.96 5.97
N ALA A 248 -13.24 24.63 5.08
CA ALA A 248 -13.76 25.97 5.33
C ALA A 248 -14.73 26.00 6.52
N LYS A 249 -15.60 25.00 6.65
CA LYS A 249 -16.51 24.86 7.81
C LYS A 249 -15.74 24.60 9.10
N ASN A 250 -14.69 23.78 9.05
CA ASN A 250 -13.84 23.51 10.21
C ASN A 250 -13.06 24.76 10.62
N ALA A 251 -12.54 25.54 9.67
CA ALA A 251 -11.85 26.80 9.95
C ALA A 251 -12.78 27.89 10.51
N ALA A 252 -14.06 27.88 10.12
CA ALA A 252 -15.09 28.79 10.62
C ALA A 252 -15.72 28.35 11.96
N PHE A 253 -15.27 27.23 12.54
CA PHE A 253 -15.81 26.72 13.81
C PHE A 253 -15.52 27.69 14.96
N ASN A 254 -16.57 28.08 15.69
CA ASN A 254 -16.44 28.93 16.87
C ASN A 254 -16.84 28.13 18.14
N PRO A 255 -15.88 27.84 19.05
CA PRO A 255 -16.15 27.06 20.25
C PRO A 255 -17.07 27.78 21.25
N GLN A 256 -17.22 29.11 21.16
CA GLN A 256 -18.07 29.88 22.09
C GLN A 256 -19.56 29.76 21.78
N THR A 257 -19.92 29.49 20.52
CA THR A 257 -21.31 29.39 20.05
C THR A 257 -21.72 27.97 19.70
N ALA A 258 -20.78 27.04 19.68
CA ALA A 258 -21.01 25.65 19.32
C ALA A 258 -21.66 24.86 20.46
N THR A 259 -22.49 23.89 20.11
CA THR A 259 -22.99 22.90 21.06
C THR A 259 -21.86 21.99 21.57
N LEU A 260 -22.08 21.32 22.71
CA LEU A 260 -21.12 20.34 23.24
C LEU A 260 -20.86 19.20 22.25
N GLN A 261 -21.89 18.75 21.52
CA GLN A 261 -21.76 17.70 20.52
C GLN A 261 -20.92 18.15 19.32
N GLU A 262 -21.13 19.38 18.83
CA GLU A 262 -20.32 19.94 17.73
C GLU A 262 -18.87 20.12 18.16
N THR A 263 -18.64 20.62 19.37
CA THR A 263 -17.30 20.74 19.95
C THR A 263 -16.61 19.39 20.10
N PHE A 264 -17.34 18.36 20.54
CA PHE A 264 -16.80 17.01 20.64
C PHE A 264 -16.39 16.45 19.26
N TRP A 265 -17.28 16.50 18.27
CA TRP A 265 -16.98 15.99 16.93
C TRP A 265 -15.90 16.79 16.21
N HIS A 266 -15.81 18.09 16.46
CA HIS A 266 -14.72 18.92 15.94
C HIS A 266 -13.37 18.51 16.53
N ASN A 267 -13.28 18.21 17.83
CA ASN A 267 -12.03 17.73 18.43
C ASN A 267 -11.65 16.31 17.97
N VAL A 268 -12.63 15.42 17.79
CA VAL A 268 -12.37 14.02 17.40
C VAL A 268 -12.06 13.88 15.91
N TRP A 269 -12.75 14.62 15.03
CA TRP A 269 -12.67 14.43 13.57
C TRP A 269 -12.72 15.72 12.73
N GLY A 270 -12.50 16.88 13.36
CA GLY A 270 -12.38 18.19 12.70
C GLY A 270 -11.08 18.39 11.91
N PHE A 271 -10.32 17.33 11.67
CA PHE A 271 -9.10 17.35 10.88
C PHE A 271 -9.33 17.89 9.46
N SER A 272 -8.29 18.52 8.92
CA SER A 272 -8.26 18.98 7.52
C SER A 272 -8.35 17.80 6.54
N THR A 273 -8.75 18.07 5.30
CA THR A 273 -8.80 17.06 4.23
C THR A 273 -7.46 16.36 4.05
N ARG A 274 -6.35 17.11 4.09
CA ARG A 274 -5.00 16.53 4.03
C ARG A 274 -4.73 15.56 5.17
N ALA A 275 -5.03 15.96 6.40
CA ALA A 275 -4.84 15.10 7.58
C ALA A 275 -5.72 13.84 7.51
N LYS A 276 -6.97 13.95 7.03
CA LYS A 276 -7.85 12.79 6.81
C LYS A 276 -7.29 11.84 5.74
N VAL A 277 -6.70 12.37 4.67
CA VAL A 277 -6.04 11.55 3.64
C VAL A 277 -4.82 10.84 4.20
N VAL A 278 -3.97 11.52 4.99
CA VAL A 278 -2.84 10.89 5.69
C VAL A 278 -3.35 9.75 6.57
N ILE A 279 -4.30 10.04 7.47
CA ILE A 279 -4.83 9.04 8.42
C ILE A 279 -5.39 7.83 7.66
N LYS A 280 -6.21 8.04 6.62
CA LYS A 280 -6.79 6.95 5.81
C LYS A 280 -5.69 6.12 5.14
N ARG A 281 -4.71 6.75 4.49
CA ARG A 281 -3.63 6.07 3.78
C ARG A 281 -2.72 5.31 4.75
N THR A 282 -2.33 5.93 5.85
CA THR A 282 -1.52 5.28 6.90
C THR A 282 -2.26 4.11 7.53
N ALA A 283 -3.55 4.25 7.85
CA ALA A 283 -4.35 3.16 8.40
C ALA A 283 -4.46 1.97 7.41
N THR A 284 -4.71 2.25 6.13
CA THR A 284 -4.71 1.20 5.09
C THR A 284 -3.34 0.53 4.98
N LEU A 285 -2.26 1.32 4.96
CA LEU A 285 -0.90 0.80 4.90
C LEU A 285 -0.60 -0.14 6.08
N MET A 286 -0.89 0.31 7.31
CA MET A 286 -0.71 -0.49 8.53
C MET A 286 -1.51 -1.79 8.48
N LEU A 287 -2.78 -1.73 8.07
CA LEU A 287 -3.64 -2.90 7.99
C LEU A 287 -3.12 -3.89 6.96
N VAL A 288 -2.88 -3.44 5.74
CA VAL A 288 -2.48 -4.33 4.64
C VAL A 288 -1.07 -4.87 4.86
N THR A 289 -0.11 -4.05 5.27
CA THR A 289 1.24 -4.53 5.61
C THR A 289 1.21 -5.47 6.80
N GLY A 290 0.50 -5.15 7.87
CA GLY A 290 0.44 -5.97 9.08
C GLY A 290 -0.20 -7.34 8.82
N VAL A 291 -1.42 -7.35 8.28
CA VAL A 291 -2.15 -8.59 8.04
C VAL A 291 -1.49 -9.41 6.93
N ASN A 292 -0.99 -8.80 5.85
CA ASN A 292 -0.25 -9.55 4.82
C ASN A 292 1.01 -10.19 5.39
N THR A 293 1.80 -9.42 6.16
CA THR A 293 3.02 -9.96 6.78
C THR A 293 2.69 -11.10 7.73
N PHE A 294 1.65 -10.95 8.56
CA PHE A 294 1.20 -11.99 9.47
C PHE A 294 0.73 -13.25 8.72
N VAL A 295 -0.19 -13.10 7.78
CA VAL A 295 -0.75 -14.23 7.01
C VAL A 295 0.33 -14.94 6.22
N GLN A 296 1.20 -14.20 5.52
CA GLN A 296 2.28 -14.83 4.78
C GLN A 296 3.27 -15.54 5.71
N THR A 297 3.74 -14.89 6.78
CA THR A 297 4.72 -15.54 7.67
C THR A 297 4.14 -16.76 8.40
N PHE A 298 2.90 -16.69 8.89
CA PHE A 298 2.30 -17.79 9.65
C PHE A 298 1.80 -18.96 8.77
N VAL A 299 1.22 -18.65 7.59
CA VAL A 299 0.60 -19.66 6.74
C VAL A 299 1.60 -20.24 5.75
N THR A 300 2.50 -19.43 5.19
CA THR A 300 3.38 -19.89 4.09
C THR A 300 4.73 -20.42 4.56
N ILE A 301 5.25 -20.00 5.72
CA ILE A 301 6.57 -20.43 6.19
C ILE A 301 6.41 -21.60 7.16
N GLN A 302 7.18 -22.67 6.95
CA GLN A 302 7.17 -23.82 7.85
C GLN A 302 7.87 -23.46 9.18
N GLY A 303 7.29 -23.91 10.30
CA GLY A 303 7.91 -23.74 11.62
C GLY A 303 7.66 -22.39 12.29
N VAL A 304 6.82 -21.52 11.72
CA VAL A 304 6.50 -20.21 12.32
C VAL A 304 5.29 -20.31 13.24
N GLU A 305 5.47 -19.88 14.49
CA GLU A 305 4.37 -19.73 15.44
C GLU A 305 3.63 -18.41 15.27
N ALA A 306 2.33 -18.39 15.61
CA ALA A 306 1.49 -17.19 15.49
C ALA A 306 2.05 -16.00 16.29
N THR A 307 2.62 -16.24 17.47
CA THR A 307 3.25 -15.20 18.29
C THR A 307 4.45 -14.57 17.59
N GLY A 308 5.30 -15.38 16.96
CA GLY A 308 6.44 -14.90 16.18
C GLY A 308 6.01 -14.07 14.97
N ALA A 309 5.03 -14.57 14.21
CA ALA A 309 4.44 -13.85 13.08
C ALA A 309 3.80 -12.52 13.51
N ALA A 310 3.09 -12.50 14.64
CA ALA A 310 2.47 -11.30 15.18
C ALA A 310 3.51 -10.23 15.55
N VAL A 311 4.56 -10.61 16.29
CA VAL A 311 5.63 -9.69 16.69
C VAL A 311 6.41 -9.18 15.48
N TYR A 312 6.74 -10.06 14.53
CA TYR A 312 7.41 -9.67 13.29
C TYR A 312 6.56 -8.68 12.49
N SER A 313 5.27 -8.98 12.28
CA SER A 313 4.35 -8.07 11.57
C SER A 313 4.20 -6.72 12.28
N GLY A 314 4.18 -6.72 13.62
CA GLY A 314 4.06 -5.51 14.45
C GLY A 314 5.19 -4.50 14.22
N VAL A 315 6.41 -4.97 13.95
CA VAL A 315 7.55 -4.10 13.62
C VAL A 315 7.28 -3.31 12.33
N TRP A 316 6.73 -3.95 11.31
CA TRP A 316 6.41 -3.32 10.03
C TRP A 316 5.19 -2.41 10.10
N VAL A 317 4.23 -2.74 10.97
CA VAL A 317 3.10 -1.86 11.30
C VAL A 317 3.59 -0.60 11.99
N ALA A 318 4.49 -0.72 12.97
CA ALA A 318 5.09 0.42 13.65
C ALA A 318 5.89 1.30 12.68
N ALA A 319 6.69 0.68 11.80
CA ALA A 319 7.43 1.42 10.76
C ALA A 319 6.46 2.18 9.84
N SER A 320 5.39 1.52 9.39
CA SER A 320 4.33 2.13 8.57
C SER A 320 3.66 3.32 9.26
N LEU A 321 3.37 3.21 10.56
CA LEU A 321 2.80 4.27 11.38
C LEU A 321 3.75 5.48 11.46
N PHE A 322 5.01 5.25 11.84
CA PHE A 322 6.00 6.32 11.96
C PHE A 322 6.27 6.99 10.62
N THR A 323 6.32 6.23 9.52
CA THR A 323 6.44 6.81 8.17
C THR A 323 5.22 7.65 7.81
N GLY A 324 4.01 7.19 8.15
CA GLY A 324 2.78 7.97 7.96
C GLY A 324 2.79 9.30 8.72
N ILE A 325 3.21 9.27 9.98
CA ILE A 325 3.37 10.47 10.81
C ILE A 325 4.42 11.40 10.20
N GLY A 326 5.62 10.88 9.87
CA GLY A 326 6.71 11.68 9.32
C GLY A 326 6.34 12.36 7.99
N LEU A 327 5.77 11.61 7.05
CA LEU A 327 5.34 12.15 5.76
C LEU A 327 4.13 13.10 5.91
N GLY A 328 3.22 12.81 6.84
CA GLY A 328 2.08 13.66 7.15
C GLY A 328 2.50 15.02 7.70
N LEU A 329 3.50 15.05 8.59
CA LEU A 329 4.07 16.29 9.11
C LEU A 329 4.74 17.11 8.00
N VAL A 330 5.51 16.49 7.11
CA VAL A 330 6.14 17.19 5.98
C VAL A 330 5.11 17.76 5.02
N ALA A 331 4.00 17.06 4.76
CA ALA A 331 2.95 17.53 3.87
C ALA A 331 2.01 18.59 4.50
N ALA A 332 2.10 18.78 5.81
CA ALA A 332 1.33 19.79 6.54
C ALA A 332 2.01 21.18 6.56
N VAL A 333 3.32 21.23 6.33
CA VAL A 333 4.13 22.46 6.25
C VAL A 333 3.97 23.13 4.88
#